data_AF-A0A380W972-F1
#
_entry.id   AF-A0A380W972-F1
#
_cell.length_a   1.000
_cell.length_b   1.000
_cell.length_c   1.000
_cell.angle_alpha   90.00
_cell.angle_beta   90.00
_cell.angle_gamma   90.00
#
_symmetry.space_group_name_H-M   'P 1'
#
loop_
_entity.id
_entity.type
_entity.pdbx_description
1 polymer ?
#
loop_
_entity_poly.entity_id
_entity_poly.type
_entity_poly.pdbx_seq_one_letter_code
_entity_poly.pdbx_strand_id
1 'polypeptide(L)'
;MLKEIRPALVVLLMLTAITGLAYPLAITGLAQAIFPAQANGSLIERNGKVIGSELIGQQFESDRYFHGRLSATTAPDPQDASKSVPLPYNAANSGGSNLGPTSKDLAGRLKDDVAKLKAENPSGSLPVDLVTTSASGLDPHISPEAAFFQVSRVAKARHLPETTIRALVTGQIEGRMWGFLGEPRVNVLKLNLALDKLQS
;
A
#
# COMPACT_ATOMS: atom_id res chain seq x y z
N MET A 1 40.34 35.91 -8.43
CA MET A 1 38.93 35.49 -8.59
C MET A 1 38.70 34.70 -9.88
N LEU A 2 39.03 35.19 -11.09
CA LEU A 2 38.81 34.46 -12.35
C LEU A 2 39.54 33.10 -12.47
N LYS A 3 40.69 32.91 -11.79
CA LYS A 3 41.45 31.65 -11.80
C LYS A 3 40.73 30.49 -11.10
N GLU A 4 39.84 30.78 -10.15
CA GLU A 4 39.08 29.76 -9.41
C GLU A 4 37.78 29.37 -10.10
N ILE A 5 37.31 30.17 -11.07
CA ILE A 5 36.05 29.89 -11.78
C ILE A 5 36.18 28.64 -12.65
N ARG A 6 37.31 28.48 -13.35
CA ARG A 6 37.55 27.30 -14.19
C ARG A 6 37.55 25.99 -13.39
N PRO A 7 38.35 25.80 -12.32
CA PRO A 7 38.31 24.56 -11.55
C PRO A 7 36.94 24.33 -10.90
N ALA A 8 36.26 25.39 -10.42
CA ALA A 8 34.92 25.27 -9.87
C ALA A 8 33.91 24.74 -10.92
N LEU A 9 33.92 25.28 -12.14
CA LEU A 9 33.05 24.80 -13.23
C LEU A 9 33.39 23.37 -13.66
N VAL A 10 34.67 23.02 -13.72
CA VAL A 10 35.09 21.65 -14.07
C VAL A 10 34.62 20.65 -13.03
N VAL A 11 34.82 20.94 -11.73
CA VAL A 11 34.37 20.07 -10.65
C VAL A 11 32.84 19.96 -10.64
N LEU A 12 32.12 21.07 -10.84
CA LEU A 12 30.66 21.06 -10.95
C LEU A 12 30.20 20.15 -12.08
N LEU A 13 30.70 20.36 -13.30
CA LEU A 13 30.31 19.56 -14.47
C LEU A 13 30.70 18.08 -14.32
N MET A 14 31.89 17.80 -13.78
CA MET A 14 32.34 16.45 -13.51
C MET A 14 31.43 15.74 -12.51
N LEU A 15 31.12 16.39 -11.37
CA LEU A 15 30.22 15.82 -10.37
C LEU A 15 28.81 15.64 -10.93
N THR A 16 28.28 16.60 -11.70
CA THR A 16 26.99 16.45 -12.40
C THR A 16 27.00 15.27 -13.36
N ALA A 17 28.07 15.08 -14.15
CA ALA A 17 28.18 13.96 -15.07
C ALA A 17 28.25 12.61 -14.32
N ILE A 18 28.99 12.57 -13.20
CA ILE A 18 29.13 11.36 -12.41
C ILE A 18 27.82 11.02 -11.68
N THR A 19 27.23 11.96 -10.95
CA THR A 19 26.06 11.70 -10.09
C THR A 19 24.73 11.76 -10.84
N GLY A 20 24.65 12.51 -11.94
CA GLY A 20 23.45 12.68 -12.74
C GLY A 20 23.36 11.77 -13.97
N LEU A 21 24.48 11.21 -14.45
CA LEU A 21 24.49 10.30 -15.61
C LEU A 21 25.16 8.97 -15.31
N ALA A 22 26.45 8.97 -14.98
CA ALA A 22 27.23 7.74 -14.87
C ALA A 22 26.65 6.81 -13.77
N TYR A 23 26.35 7.36 -12.59
CA TYR A 23 25.80 6.61 -11.48
C TYR A 23 24.36 6.11 -11.73
N PRO A 24 23.37 6.93 -12.15
CA PRO A 24 22.02 6.44 -12.45
C PRO A 24 22.00 5.38 -13.55
N LEU A 25 22.81 5.53 -14.62
CA LEU A 25 22.87 4.54 -15.70
C LEU A 25 23.50 3.23 -15.23
N ALA A 26 24.59 3.29 -14.46
CA ALA A 26 25.23 2.10 -13.91
C ALA A 26 24.28 1.33 -12.97
N ILE A 27 23.61 2.03 -12.05
CA ILE A 27 22.64 1.42 -11.14
C ILE A 27 21.44 0.85 -11.89
N THR A 28 20.90 1.58 -12.89
CA THR A 28 19.79 1.10 -13.70
C THR A 28 20.17 -0.17 -14.48
N GLY A 29 21.34 -0.17 -15.12
CA GLY A 29 21.84 -1.33 -15.85
C GLY A 29 22.03 -2.54 -14.95
N LEU A 30 22.60 -2.36 -13.75
CA LEU A 30 22.80 -3.43 -12.79
C LEU A 30 21.47 -3.95 -12.22
N ALA A 31 20.53 -3.06 -11.88
CA ALA A 31 19.22 -3.41 -11.36
C ALA A 31 18.41 -4.21 -12.39
N GLN A 32 18.44 -3.81 -13.66
CA GLN A 32 17.77 -4.55 -14.73
C GLN A 32 18.42 -5.91 -15.00
N ALA A 33 19.75 -6.03 -14.85
CA ALA A 33 20.45 -7.29 -15.06
C ALA A 33 20.20 -8.32 -13.92
N ILE A 34 20.15 -7.85 -12.67
CA ILE A 34 20.09 -8.75 -11.50
C ILE A 34 18.65 -8.88 -10.94
N PHE A 35 17.88 -7.80 -10.94
CA PHE A 35 16.55 -7.70 -10.31
C PHE A 35 15.51 -7.06 -11.24
N PRO A 36 15.30 -7.59 -12.46
CA PRO A 36 14.42 -6.96 -13.46
C PRO A 36 12.98 -6.81 -12.96
N ALA A 37 12.43 -7.79 -12.24
CA ALA A 37 11.06 -7.70 -11.74
C ALA A 37 10.89 -6.50 -10.77
N GLN A 38 11.82 -6.34 -9.82
CA GLN A 38 11.79 -5.27 -8.82
C GLN A 38 12.11 -3.91 -9.45
N ALA A 39 13.10 -3.85 -10.35
CA ALA A 39 13.48 -2.63 -11.06
C ALA A 39 12.34 -2.06 -11.91
N ASN A 40 11.47 -2.93 -12.42
CA ASN A 40 10.28 -2.55 -13.18
C ASN A 40 9.00 -2.43 -12.32
N GLY A 41 9.14 -2.38 -10.98
CA GLY A 41 8.04 -2.06 -10.07
C GLY A 41 7.29 -3.24 -9.47
N SER A 42 7.80 -4.47 -9.58
CA SER A 42 7.18 -5.70 -9.03
C SER A 42 5.71 -5.84 -9.45
N LEU A 43 5.45 -5.65 -10.74
CA LEU A 43 4.11 -5.68 -11.30
C LEU A 43 3.51 -7.10 -11.23
N ILE A 44 2.22 -7.17 -10.95
CA ILE A 44 1.44 -8.40 -11.00
C ILE A 44 0.58 -8.36 -12.27
N GLU A 45 0.72 -9.39 -13.10
CA GLU A 45 -0.04 -9.53 -14.34
C GLU A 45 -1.02 -10.69 -14.27
N ARG A 46 -2.19 -10.51 -14.89
CA ARG A 46 -3.19 -11.56 -15.10
C ARG A 46 -3.66 -11.48 -16.55
N ASN A 47 -3.48 -12.57 -17.31
CA ASN A 47 -3.86 -12.66 -18.72
C ASN A 47 -3.22 -11.55 -19.60
N GLY A 48 -1.93 -11.25 -19.38
CA GLY A 48 -1.19 -10.23 -20.12
C GLY A 48 -1.59 -8.78 -19.79
N LYS A 49 -2.42 -8.56 -18.76
CA LYS A 49 -2.80 -7.24 -18.26
C LYS A 49 -2.20 -7.01 -16.88
N VAL A 50 -1.55 -5.87 -16.69
CA VAL A 50 -1.11 -5.41 -15.38
C VAL A 50 -2.33 -5.11 -14.52
N ILE A 51 -2.45 -5.81 -13.40
CA ILE A 51 -3.54 -5.66 -12.44
C ILE A 51 -3.10 -4.95 -11.17
N GLY A 52 -1.80 -4.73 -10.98
CA GLY A 52 -1.25 -4.04 -9.81
C GLY A 52 0.25 -4.22 -9.65
N SER A 53 0.75 -3.84 -8.48
CA SER A 53 2.11 -4.12 -8.01
C SER A 53 2.02 -4.78 -6.64
N GLU A 54 2.98 -5.65 -6.33
CA GLU A 54 3.11 -6.20 -4.98
C GLU A 54 3.32 -5.12 -3.92
N LEU A 55 3.82 -3.95 -4.32
CA LEU A 55 4.23 -2.86 -3.42
C LEU A 55 3.18 -1.76 -3.25
N ILE A 56 2.08 -1.80 -4.00
CA ILE A 56 1.08 -0.73 -4.03
C ILE A 56 -0.29 -1.28 -3.65
N GLY A 57 -0.88 -0.74 -2.58
CA GLY A 57 -2.22 -1.05 -2.16
C GLY A 57 -3.27 -0.56 -3.16
N GLN A 58 -4.44 -1.19 -3.13
CA GLN A 58 -5.57 -0.84 -3.99
C GLN A 58 -6.84 -0.69 -3.16
N GLN A 59 -7.76 0.13 -3.64
CA GLN A 59 -9.07 0.26 -3.03
C GLN A 59 -9.92 -0.98 -3.37
N PHE A 60 -10.21 -1.79 -2.36
CA PHE A 60 -11.17 -2.89 -2.43
C PHE A 60 -12.42 -2.51 -1.64
N GLU A 61 -13.58 -2.47 -2.30
CA GLU A 61 -14.85 -2.07 -1.66
C GLU A 61 -15.84 -3.22 -1.52
N SER A 62 -15.75 -4.24 -2.37
CA SER A 62 -16.69 -5.37 -2.34
C SER A 62 -16.48 -6.22 -1.08
N ASP A 63 -17.58 -6.66 -0.47
CA ASP A 63 -17.58 -7.60 0.67
C ASP A 63 -16.88 -8.93 0.39
N ARG A 64 -16.74 -9.27 -0.91
CA ARG A 64 -16.05 -10.45 -1.39
C ARG A 64 -14.54 -10.37 -1.21
N TYR A 65 -13.97 -9.19 -0.99
CA TYR A 65 -12.52 -9.02 -0.87
C TYR A 65 -12.13 -8.61 0.55
N PHE A 66 -10.88 -8.89 0.90
CA PHE A 66 -10.24 -8.26 2.04
C PHE A 66 -9.98 -6.79 1.72
N HIS A 67 -10.30 -5.92 2.67
CA HIS A 67 -10.07 -4.50 2.58
C HIS A 67 -8.75 -4.18 3.27
N GLY A 68 -7.98 -3.30 2.63
CA GLY A 68 -6.74 -2.76 3.20
C GLY A 68 -7.01 -1.67 4.24
N ARG A 69 -5.95 -0.99 4.65
CA ARG A 69 -6.06 0.19 5.52
C ARG A 69 -6.79 1.31 4.81
N LEU A 70 -7.25 2.29 5.57
CA LEU A 70 -7.81 3.49 4.97
C LEU A 70 -6.69 4.31 4.30
N SER A 71 -7.00 4.88 3.13
CA SER A 71 -6.10 5.75 2.40
C SER A 71 -6.60 7.19 2.46
N ALA A 72 -5.68 8.13 2.67
CA ALA A 72 -5.94 9.56 2.76
C ALA A 72 -5.46 10.32 1.51
N THR A 73 -5.16 9.61 0.42
CA THR A 73 -4.71 10.23 -0.82
C THR A 73 -5.81 11.07 -1.45
N THR A 74 -5.40 12.10 -2.19
CA THR A 74 -6.32 13.03 -2.84
C THR A 74 -6.00 13.17 -4.33
N ALA A 75 -6.90 13.80 -5.07
CA ALA A 75 -6.71 14.25 -6.43
C ALA A 75 -7.26 15.68 -6.60
N PRO A 76 -6.80 16.44 -7.61
CA PRO A 76 -7.42 17.72 -7.95
C PRO A 76 -8.92 17.57 -8.21
N ASP A 77 -9.72 18.53 -7.73
CA ASP A 77 -11.17 18.54 -8.01
C ASP A 77 -11.39 18.79 -9.52
N PRO A 78 -12.16 17.92 -10.23
CA PRO A 78 -12.45 18.10 -11.65
C PRO A 78 -13.12 19.44 -12.00
N GLN A 79 -13.84 20.04 -11.04
CA GLN A 79 -14.58 21.29 -11.23
C GLN A 79 -13.80 22.52 -10.75
N ASP A 80 -12.77 22.33 -9.93
CA ASP A 80 -11.96 23.40 -9.35
C ASP A 80 -10.53 22.93 -9.03
N ALA A 81 -9.60 23.14 -9.96
CA ALA A 81 -8.21 22.69 -9.81
C ALA A 81 -7.47 23.29 -8.58
N SER A 82 -8.02 24.32 -7.92
CA SER A 82 -7.47 24.85 -6.66
C SER A 82 -7.81 24.00 -5.43
N LYS A 83 -8.73 23.04 -5.57
CA LYS A 83 -9.20 22.16 -4.50
C LYS A 83 -8.74 20.72 -4.72
N SER A 84 -8.72 19.97 -3.63
CA SER A 84 -8.44 18.53 -3.63
C SER A 84 -9.64 17.77 -3.10
N VAL A 85 -9.97 16.66 -3.76
CA VAL A 85 -11.02 15.73 -3.34
C VAL A 85 -10.39 14.40 -2.91
N PRO A 86 -11.02 13.67 -1.96
CA PRO A 86 -10.54 12.34 -1.59
C PRO A 86 -10.55 11.40 -2.79
N LEU A 87 -9.41 10.74 -3.03
CA LEU A 87 -9.29 9.66 -4.00
C LEU A 87 -8.40 8.59 -3.38
N PRO A 88 -8.98 7.63 -2.63
CA PRO A 88 -8.21 6.62 -1.92
C PRO A 88 -7.33 5.78 -2.86
N TYR A 89 -6.13 5.44 -2.40
CA TYR A 89 -5.14 4.67 -3.16
C TYR A 89 -4.75 5.28 -4.52
N ASN A 90 -4.73 6.60 -4.63
CA ASN A 90 -4.30 7.29 -5.84
C ASN A 90 -2.77 7.21 -6.03
N ALA A 91 -2.28 6.40 -6.96
CA ALA A 91 -0.84 6.24 -7.21
C ALA A 91 -0.13 7.54 -7.67
N ALA A 92 -0.88 8.54 -8.17
CA ALA A 92 -0.32 9.86 -8.50
C ALA A 92 -0.12 10.76 -7.27
N ASN A 93 -0.59 10.33 -6.09
CA ASN A 93 -0.47 11.05 -4.83
C ASN A 93 -0.01 10.09 -3.72
N SER A 94 1.23 10.24 -3.26
CA SER A 94 1.72 9.52 -2.08
C SER A 94 1.69 10.45 -0.88
N GLY A 95 0.76 10.20 0.05
CA GLY A 95 0.57 11.01 1.25
C GLY A 95 -0.42 10.41 2.23
N GLY A 96 -0.27 10.79 3.50
CA GLY A 96 -1.10 10.33 4.61
C GLY A 96 -1.91 11.45 5.25
N SER A 97 -2.79 11.08 6.18
CA SER A 97 -3.52 12.04 7.00
C SER A 97 -2.59 12.66 8.04
N ASN A 98 -2.37 13.97 7.96
CA ASN A 98 -1.58 14.74 8.93
C ASN A 98 -2.44 15.34 10.08
N LEU A 99 -3.61 14.76 10.34
CA LEU A 99 -4.47 15.18 11.45
C LEU A 99 -3.83 14.84 12.80
N GLY A 100 -3.72 15.83 13.68
CA GLY A 100 -3.22 15.63 15.04
C GLY A 100 -4.20 14.86 15.93
N PRO A 101 -3.72 14.29 17.06
CA PRO A 101 -4.55 13.50 17.97
C PRO A 101 -5.69 14.27 18.64
N THR A 102 -5.59 15.61 18.70
CA THR A 102 -6.64 16.51 19.22
C THR A 102 -7.62 17.01 18.14
N SER A 103 -7.48 16.54 16.89
CA SER A 103 -8.34 16.95 15.78
C SER A 103 -9.76 16.43 15.96
N LYS A 104 -10.73 17.34 15.84
CA LYS A 104 -12.16 16.98 15.83
C LYS A 104 -12.53 16.14 14.63
N ASP A 105 -11.92 16.41 13.47
CA ASP A 105 -12.19 15.68 12.23
C ASP A 105 -11.70 14.23 12.35
N LEU A 106 -10.55 14.03 12.97
CA LEU A 106 -10.03 12.68 13.24
C LEU A 106 -10.95 11.94 14.21
N ALA A 107 -11.34 12.58 15.31
CA ALA A 107 -12.23 11.97 16.30
C ALA A 107 -13.60 11.60 15.72
N GLY A 108 -14.16 12.47 14.86
CA GLY A 108 -15.40 12.20 14.13
C GLY A 108 -15.28 10.99 13.21
N ARG A 109 -14.28 11.00 12.31
CA ARG A 109 -14.02 9.89 11.39
C ARG A 109 -13.81 8.56 12.12
N LEU A 110 -12.98 8.54 13.16
CA LEU A 110 -12.72 7.33 13.95
C LEU A 110 -14.00 6.79 14.58
N LYS A 111 -14.88 7.66 15.10
CA LYS A 111 -16.15 7.24 15.69
C LYS A 111 -17.02 6.51 14.66
N ASP A 112 -17.12 7.06 13.45
CA ASP A 112 -17.95 6.50 12.39
C ASP A 112 -17.36 5.18 11.85
N ASP A 113 -16.05 5.14 11.63
CA ASP A 113 -15.33 3.94 11.16
C ASP A 113 -15.42 2.80 12.18
N VAL A 114 -15.25 3.10 13.48
CA VAL A 114 -15.40 2.13 14.56
C VAL A 114 -16.83 1.58 14.60
N ALA A 115 -17.84 2.44 14.45
CA ALA A 115 -19.24 2.01 14.45
C ALA A 115 -19.53 1.08 13.28
N LYS A 116 -19.04 1.40 12.08
CA LYS A 116 -19.18 0.58 10.87
C LYS A 116 -18.52 -0.79 11.05
N LEU A 117 -17.26 -0.84 11.48
CA LEU A 117 -16.52 -2.09 11.62
C LEU A 117 -17.08 -2.98 12.75
N LYS A 118 -17.59 -2.39 13.83
CA LYS A 118 -18.29 -3.15 14.89
C LYS A 118 -19.61 -3.74 14.40
N ALA A 119 -20.31 -3.08 13.48
CA ALA A 119 -21.52 -3.65 12.88
C ALA A 119 -21.19 -4.84 11.96
N GLU A 120 -20.03 -4.81 11.28
CA GLU A 120 -19.55 -5.93 10.45
C GLU A 120 -19.11 -7.15 11.28
N ASN A 121 -18.47 -6.93 12.43
CA ASN A 121 -18.07 -8.01 13.33
C ASN A 121 -18.23 -7.61 14.81
N PRO A 122 -19.41 -7.83 15.41
CA PRO A 122 -19.74 -7.36 16.76
C PRO A 122 -18.95 -8.02 17.90
N SER A 123 -18.37 -9.20 17.64
CA SER A 123 -17.72 -10.04 18.66
C SER A 123 -16.19 -10.04 18.58
N GLY A 124 -15.60 -9.40 17.57
CA GLY A 124 -14.16 -9.29 17.40
C GLY A 124 -13.54 -8.07 18.11
N SER A 125 -12.30 -8.21 18.58
CA SER A 125 -11.47 -7.06 18.93
C SER A 125 -11.18 -6.26 17.67
N LEU A 126 -11.41 -4.94 17.72
CA LEU A 126 -11.26 -4.07 16.56
C LEU A 126 -9.78 -3.80 16.27
N PRO A 127 -9.25 -4.20 15.10
CA PRO A 127 -7.87 -3.96 14.72
C PRO A 127 -7.66 -2.49 14.37
N VAL A 128 -6.63 -1.86 14.97
CA VAL A 128 -6.33 -0.43 14.77
C VAL A 128 -6.03 -0.10 13.31
N ASP A 129 -5.42 -1.02 12.57
CA ASP A 129 -5.04 -0.85 11.16
C ASP A 129 -6.22 -0.57 10.24
N LEU A 130 -7.40 -1.11 10.55
CA LEU A 130 -8.62 -0.93 9.74
C LEU A 130 -9.29 0.42 10.00
N VAL A 131 -8.98 1.08 11.12
CA VAL A 131 -9.57 2.37 11.51
C VAL A 131 -8.59 3.53 11.24
N THR A 132 -7.29 3.25 11.24
CA THR A 132 -6.26 4.25 11.02
C THR A 132 -5.84 4.28 9.56
N THR A 133 -5.52 5.48 9.07
CA THR A 133 -4.97 5.66 7.72
C THR A 133 -3.48 5.35 7.70
N SER A 134 -2.97 4.90 6.55
CA SER A 134 -1.54 4.71 6.36
C SER A 134 -0.80 6.01 6.10
N ALA A 135 0.51 6.04 6.38
CA ALA A 135 1.35 7.23 6.21
C ALA A 135 1.64 7.54 4.73
N SER A 136 1.78 6.52 3.89
CA SER A 136 1.98 6.69 2.44
C SER A 136 0.67 6.86 1.68
N GLY A 137 -0.46 6.43 2.26
CA GLY A 137 -1.73 6.34 1.56
C GLY A 137 -1.81 5.20 0.53
N LEU A 138 -0.74 4.42 0.36
CA LEU A 138 -0.63 3.34 -0.63
C LEU A 138 -0.18 2.00 -0.02
N ASP A 139 -0.35 1.84 1.30
CA ASP A 139 0.08 0.65 2.03
C ASP A 139 -0.60 -0.63 1.49
N PRO A 140 0.16 -1.60 0.95
CA PRO A 140 -0.41 -2.85 0.46
C PRO A 140 -0.67 -3.86 1.59
N HIS A 141 -0.30 -3.57 2.83
CA HIS A 141 -0.34 -4.50 3.94
C HIS A 141 -1.36 -4.14 5.02
N ILE A 142 -1.83 -5.19 5.69
CA ILE A 142 -2.56 -5.14 6.97
C ILE A 142 -1.93 -6.15 7.94
N SER A 143 -2.14 -5.97 9.24
CA SER A 143 -1.79 -6.98 10.23
C SER A 143 -2.60 -8.28 10.03
N PRO A 144 -2.07 -9.44 10.48
CA PRO A 144 -2.81 -10.69 10.49
C PRO A 144 -4.14 -10.58 11.26
N GLU A 145 -4.17 -9.85 12.37
CA GLU A 145 -5.37 -9.61 13.17
C GLU A 145 -6.45 -8.88 12.36
N ALA A 146 -6.05 -7.88 11.57
CA ALA A 146 -6.93 -7.18 10.63
C ALA A 146 -7.46 -8.08 9.51
N ALA A 147 -6.66 -9.02 9.01
CA ALA A 147 -7.13 -10.01 8.04
C ALA A 147 -8.12 -10.99 8.70
N PHE A 148 -7.81 -11.52 9.89
CA PHE A 148 -8.68 -12.46 10.61
C PHE A 148 -10.02 -11.85 11.03
N PHE A 149 -10.04 -10.55 11.36
CA PHE A 149 -11.27 -9.83 11.68
C PHE A 149 -12.29 -9.85 10.53
N GLN A 150 -11.81 -9.82 9.29
CA GLN A 150 -12.64 -9.77 8.07
C GLN A 150 -13.09 -11.14 7.55
N VAL A 151 -12.56 -12.25 8.11
CA VAL A 151 -12.79 -13.62 7.63
C VAL A 151 -14.28 -13.94 7.51
N SER A 152 -15.08 -13.65 8.54
CA SER A 152 -16.49 -14.03 8.56
C SER A 152 -17.28 -13.34 7.45
N ARG A 153 -17.02 -12.04 7.25
CA ARG A 153 -17.62 -11.25 6.16
C ARG A 153 -17.26 -11.83 4.79
N VAL A 154 -15.97 -12.07 4.54
CA VAL A 154 -15.48 -12.59 3.26
C VAL A 154 -16.00 -14.00 3.01
N ALA A 155 -15.99 -14.88 4.02
CA ALA A 155 -16.50 -16.24 3.94
C ALA A 155 -17.98 -16.27 3.57
N LYS A 156 -18.80 -15.42 4.22
CA LYS A 156 -20.24 -15.28 3.93
C LYS A 156 -20.48 -14.77 2.50
N ALA A 157 -19.76 -13.73 2.07
CA ALA A 157 -19.91 -13.15 0.74
C ALA A 157 -19.44 -14.09 -0.39
N ARG A 158 -18.53 -15.02 -0.08
CA ARG A 158 -17.98 -16.00 -1.02
C ARG A 158 -18.64 -17.38 -0.91
N HIS A 159 -19.52 -17.61 0.05
CA HIS A 159 -20.09 -18.94 0.34
C HIS A 159 -19.02 -20.02 0.58
N LEU A 160 -17.92 -19.66 1.24
CA LEU A 160 -16.82 -20.57 1.58
C LEU A 160 -16.79 -20.83 3.09
N PRO A 161 -16.30 -22.00 3.55
CA PRO A 161 -16.11 -22.26 4.97
C PRO A 161 -15.09 -21.29 5.57
N GLU A 162 -15.36 -20.74 6.75
CA GLU A 162 -14.43 -19.83 7.45
C GLU A 162 -13.06 -20.48 7.68
N THR A 163 -13.01 -21.79 7.92
CA THR A 163 -11.77 -22.55 8.09
C THR A 163 -10.86 -22.48 6.85
N THR A 164 -11.45 -22.49 5.65
CA THR A 164 -10.72 -22.37 4.39
C THR A 164 -10.12 -20.97 4.24
N ILE A 165 -10.92 -19.94 4.56
CA ILE A 165 -10.47 -18.55 4.49
C ILE A 165 -9.38 -18.26 5.54
N ARG A 166 -9.51 -18.79 6.76
CA ARG A 166 -8.47 -18.68 7.81
C ARG A 166 -7.17 -19.32 7.38
N ALA A 167 -7.22 -20.54 6.83
CA ALA A 167 -6.03 -21.23 6.33
C ALA A 167 -5.36 -20.44 5.20
N LEU A 168 -6.15 -19.83 4.30
CA LEU A 168 -5.63 -18.95 3.27
C LEU A 168 -4.90 -17.74 3.86
N VAL A 169 -5.53 -17.05 4.83
CA VAL A 169 -4.90 -15.90 5.52
C VAL A 169 -3.58 -16.34 6.17
N THR A 170 -3.58 -17.44 6.94
CA THR A 170 -2.37 -17.96 7.58
C THR A 170 -1.24 -18.25 6.59
N GLY A 171 -1.57 -18.82 5.42
CA GLY A 171 -0.58 -19.08 4.37
C GLY A 171 -0.04 -17.84 3.65
N GLN A 172 -0.68 -16.68 3.83
CA GLN A 172 -0.27 -15.39 3.25
C GLN A 172 0.38 -14.46 4.28
N ILE A 173 0.62 -14.94 5.51
CA ILE A 173 1.33 -14.15 6.52
C ILE A 173 2.82 -14.09 6.16
N GLU A 174 3.28 -12.89 5.87
CA GLU A 174 4.69 -12.57 5.76
C GLU A 174 5.27 -12.34 7.16
N GLY A 175 6.33 -13.08 7.49
CA GLY A 175 7.03 -12.91 8.76
C GLY A 175 7.83 -11.62 8.84
N ARG A 176 8.39 -11.36 10.03
CA ARG A 176 9.30 -10.23 10.27
C ARG A 176 10.53 -10.35 9.37
N MET A 177 11.06 -9.20 8.92
CA MET A 177 12.30 -9.18 8.15
C MET A 177 13.44 -9.69 9.03
N TRP A 178 14.14 -10.72 8.55
CA TRP A 178 15.17 -11.45 9.32
C TRP A 178 14.71 -12.00 10.67
N GLY A 179 13.40 -12.12 10.90
CA GLY A 179 12.82 -12.65 12.14
C GLY A 179 12.65 -11.64 13.28
N PHE A 180 13.18 -10.42 13.20
CA PHE A 180 13.08 -9.43 14.28
C PHE A 180 12.68 -8.01 13.86
N LEU A 181 12.94 -7.61 12.60
CA LEU A 181 12.60 -6.26 12.13
C LEU A 181 11.17 -6.18 11.58
N GLY A 182 10.45 -5.19 12.08
CA GLY A 182 9.05 -4.94 11.70
C GLY A 182 8.08 -5.93 12.33
N GLU A 183 6.92 -6.03 11.71
CA GLU A 183 5.76 -6.77 12.20
C GLU A 183 5.33 -7.81 11.17
N PRO A 184 4.70 -8.93 11.60
CA PRO A 184 4.00 -9.82 10.71
C PRO A 184 2.92 -9.05 9.93
N ARG A 185 2.77 -9.37 8.65
CA ARG A 185 1.88 -8.62 7.76
C ARG A 185 1.29 -9.50 6.68
N VAL A 186 0.20 -9.04 6.08
CA VAL A 186 -0.48 -9.74 4.99
C VAL A 186 -0.66 -8.78 3.84
N ASN A 187 -0.19 -9.16 2.65
CA ASN A 187 -0.35 -8.37 1.44
C ASN A 187 -1.78 -8.55 0.88
N VAL A 188 -2.54 -7.46 0.84
CA VAL A 188 -3.99 -7.49 0.53
C VAL A 188 -4.24 -7.90 -0.93
N LEU A 189 -3.45 -7.39 -1.87
CA LEU A 189 -3.60 -7.74 -3.29
C LEU A 189 -3.28 -9.22 -3.52
N LYS A 190 -2.16 -9.72 -3.00
CA LYS A 190 -1.80 -11.14 -3.10
C LYS A 190 -2.85 -12.04 -2.45
N LEU A 191 -3.34 -11.67 -1.27
CA LEU A 191 -4.41 -12.41 -0.59
C LEU A 191 -5.69 -12.47 -1.42
N ASN A 192 -6.14 -11.33 -1.98
CA ASN A 192 -7.33 -11.28 -2.81
C ASN A 192 -7.18 -12.09 -4.11
N LEU A 193 -5.98 -12.11 -4.71
CA LEU A 193 -5.70 -12.96 -5.88
C LEU A 193 -5.66 -14.44 -5.53
N ALA A 194 -5.13 -14.80 -4.36
CA ALA A 194 -5.15 -16.16 -3.88
C ALA A 194 -6.58 -16.62 -3.54
N LEU A 195 -7.41 -15.72 -3.00
CA LEU A 195 -8.83 -15.94 -2.76
C LEU A 195 -9.60 -16.21 -4.06
N ASP A 196 -9.31 -15.46 -5.12
CA ASP A 196 -9.94 -15.67 -6.43
C ASP A 196 -9.59 -17.03 -7.07
N LYS A 197 -8.39 -17.58 -6.79
CA LYS A 197 -7.98 -18.91 -7.26
C LYS A 197 -8.69 -20.06 -6.55
N LEU A 198 -9.29 -19.83 -5.37
CA LEU A 198 -10.06 -20.87 -4.67
C LEU A 198 -11.45 -21.10 -5.30
N GLN A 199 -11.92 -20.19 -6.15
CA GLN A 199 -13.23 -20.27 -6.81
C GLN A 199 -13.14 -20.42 -8.33
N SER A 200 -11.93 -20.52 -8.88
CA SER A 200 -11.70 -20.81 -10.30
C SER A 200 -11.83 -22.29 -10.60
#